data_AF-A0A814VGH9-F1
#
_entry.id   AF-A0A814VGH9-F1
#
_cell.length_a   1.000
_cell.length_b   1.000
_cell.length_c   1.000
_cell.angle_alpha   90.00
_cell.angle_beta   90.00
_cell.angle_gamma   90.00
#
_symmetry.space_group_name_H-M   'P 1'
#
loop_
_entity.id
_entity.type
_entity.pdbx_description
1 polymer ?
#
loop_
_entity_poly.entity_id
_entity_poly.type
_entity_poly.pdbx_seq_one_letter_code
_entity_poly.pdbx_strand_id
1 'polypeptide(L)'
;MALVPSDEFTYFIKILDDNGERYYLKSTIDEQNNTILIHLTNFKHSWVGVVNQEQVRILAKKFPSESNDSFYSHTQRAFSKGNSAEIDGRTYVFNCKKLDNNGLQFIWKEKVEALNSLKIVGSIELQARPNEEVLTKIMDYTIDEMETLRSENQQKMAEIQRINSQLNKALETVKQTVNLKEQLETDLYRKVN
;
A
#
# COMPACT_ATOMS: atom_id res chain seq x y z
N MET A 1 27.75 11.78 -1.67
CA MET A 1 26.96 11.25 -2.80
C MET A 1 25.57 11.03 -2.26
N ALA A 2 24.62 11.94 -2.54
CA ALA A 2 23.28 11.84 -2.01
C ALA A 2 22.55 10.72 -2.76
N LEU A 3 22.02 9.73 -2.02
CA LEU A 3 21.09 8.75 -2.56
C LEU A 3 19.85 9.51 -3.02
N VAL A 4 19.66 9.61 -4.34
CA VAL A 4 18.39 10.05 -4.91
C VAL A 4 17.35 9.02 -4.43
N PRO A 5 16.24 9.43 -3.80
CA PRO A 5 15.17 8.50 -3.45
C PRO A 5 14.74 7.78 -4.73
N SER A 6 14.76 6.44 -4.74
CA SER A 6 14.13 5.71 -5.84
C SER A 6 12.63 5.92 -5.70
N ASP A 7 11.97 6.47 -6.72
CA ASP A 7 10.49 6.54 -6.83
C ASP A 7 9.90 5.16 -7.16
N GLU A 8 10.47 4.12 -6.53
CA GLU A 8 10.05 2.74 -6.63
C GLU A 8 9.21 2.39 -5.41
N PHE A 9 7.97 1.99 -5.66
CA PHE A 9 7.05 1.57 -4.60
C PHE A 9 6.78 0.09 -4.75
N THR A 10 7.07 -0.69 -3.71
CA THR A 10 6.76 -2.12 -3.70
C THR A 10 5.57 -2.41 -2.80
N TYR A 11 4.70 -3.30 -3.26
CA TYR A 11 3.52 -3.74 -2.53
C TYR A 11 3.46 -5.26 -2.54
N PHE A 12 2.99 -5.82 -1.43
CA PHE A 12 2.77 -7.25 -1.30
C PHE A 12 1.34 -7.53 -0.84
N ILE A 13 0.59 -8.28 -1.65
CA ILE A 13 -0.83 -8.51 -1.43
C ILE A 13 -1.18 -9.99 -1.58
N LYS A 14 -2.15 -10.44 -0.78
CA LYS A 14 -2.79 -11.74 -0.95
C LYS A 14 -4.01 -11.59 -1.86
N ILE A 15 -4.10 -12.49 -2.83
CA ILE A 15 -5.19 -12.56 -3.80
C ILE A 15 -5.94 -13.88 -3.59
N LEU A 16 -7.25 -13.82 -3.73
CA LEU A 16 -8.13 -14.98 -3.84
C LEU A 16 -8.79 -14.89 -5.21
N ASP A 17 -8.57 -15.89 -6.08
CA ASP A 17 -9.18 -15.91 -7.39
C ASP A 17 -10.65 -16.36 -7.33
N ASP A 18 -11.34 -16.32 -8.48
CA ASP A 18 -12.75 -16.71 -8.57
C ASP A 18 -12.97 -18.22 -8.29
N ASN A 19 -11.91 -19.04 -8.31
CA ASN A 19 -11.93 -20.48 -8.00
C ASN A 19 -11.58 -20.78 -6.53
N GLY A 20 -11.27 -19.76 -5.72
CA GLY A 20 -10.82 -19.92 -4.34
C GLY A 20 -9.34 -20.31 -4.20
N GLU A 21 -8.56 -20.34 -5.28
CA GLU A 21 -7.11 -20.49 -5.24
C GLU A 21 -6.46 -19.22 -4.68
N ARG A 22 -5.45 -19.40 -3.84
CA ARG A 22 -4.72 -18.31 -3.19
C ARG A 22 -3.45 -17.99 -3.96
N TYR A 23 -3.26 -16.72 -4.23
CA TYR A 23 -2.07 -16.18 -4.86
C TYR A 23 -1.46 -15.09 -3.98
N TYR A 24 -0.16 -14.88 -4.13
CA TYR A 24 0.60 -13.85 -3.45
C TYR A 24 1.28 -13.02 -4.53
N LEU A 25 0.96 -11.74 -4.56
CA LEU A 25 1.43 -10.78 -5.54
C LEU A 25 2.39 -9.81 -4.87
N LYS A 26 3.62 -9.75 -5.38
CA LYS A 26 4.52 -8.62 -5.18
C LYS A 26 4.51 -7.77 -6.45
N SER A 27 4.10 -6.51 -6.34
CA SER A 27 4.18 -5.50 -7.39
C SER A 27 5.26 -4.49 -7.04
N THR A 28 6.10 -4.12 -8.00
CA THR A 28 7.06 -3.01 -7.86
C THR A 28 6.72 -1.99 -8.95
N ILE A 29 6.28 -0.82 -8.54
CA ILE A 29 5.91 0.31 -9.41
C ILE A 29 7.12 1.24 -9.49
N ASP A 30 7.64 1.42 -10.70
CA ASP A 30 8.69 2.38 -11.01
C ASP A 30 8.05 3.54 -11.77
N GLU A 31 7.87 4.67 -11.08
CA GLU A 31 7.23 5.86 -11.64
C GLU A 31 8.09 6.54 -12.70
N GLN A 32 9.42 6.46 -12.59
CA GLN A 32 10.34 7.10 -13.54
C GLN A 32 10.27 6.41 -14.91
N ASN A 33 10.28 5.07 -14.91
CA ASN A 33 10.21 4.29 -16.13
C ASN A 33 8.77 3.95 -16.55
N ASN A 34 7.76 4.32 -15.75
CA ASN A 34 6.36 3.95 -15.95
C ASN A 34 6.20 2.44 -16.15
N THR A 35 6.80 1.65 -15.26
CA THR A 35 6.69 0.20 -15.29
C THR A 35 6.13 -0.37 -13.99
N ILE A 36 5.44 -1.50 -14.10
CA ILE A 36 4.98 -2.29 -12.95
C ILE A 36 5.50 -3.70 -13.14
N LEU A 37 6.47 -4.09 -12.33
CA LEU A 37 6.98 -5.45 -12.27
C LEU A 37 6.08 -6.29 -11.36
N ILE A 38 5.61 -7.42 -11.86
CA ILE A 38 4.66 -8.32 -11.21
C ILE A 38 5.35 -9.63 -10.93
N HIS A 39 5.38 -10.03 -9.66
CA HIS A 39 5.80 -11.34 -9.18
C HIS A 39 4.61 -12.02 -8.52
N LEU A 40 4.11 -13.10 -9.11
CA LEU A 40 2.96 -13.82 -8.61
C LEU A 40 3.36 -15.25 -8.26
N THR A 41 2.89 -15.76 -7.12
CA THR A 41 3.11 -17.15 -6.73
C THR A 41 1.92 -17.73 -5.99
N ASN A 42 1.70 -19.04 -6.13
CA ASN A 42 0.80 -19.80 -5.27
C ASN A 42 1.55 -20.83 -4.42
N PHE A 43 2.86 -20.61 -4.20
CA PHE A 43 3.84 -21.51 -3.58
C PHE A 43 4.14 -22.81 -4.33
N LYS A 44 3.29 -23.22 -5.28
CA LYS A 44 3.53 -24.38 -6.14
C LYS A 44 4.11 -24.00 -7.50
N HIS A 45 3.73 -22.83 -7.99
CA HIS A 45 4.14 -22.26 -9.27
C HIS A 45 4.27 -20.74 -9.11
N SER A 46 5.10 -20.15 -9.96
CA SER A 46 5.40 -18.73 -9.91
C SER A 46 5.46 -18.17 -11.32
N TRP A 47 5.06 -16.91 -11.44
CA TRP A 47 4.98 -16.19 -12.69
C TRP A 47 5.47 -14.77 -12.54
N VAL A 48 6.06 -14.26 -13.61
CA VAL A 48 6.57 -12.89 -13.67
C VAL A 48 6.04 -12.22 -14.93
N GLY A 49 5.69 -10.95 -14.80
CA GLY A 49 5.31 -10.10 -15.92
C GLY A 49 5.68 -8.65 -15.65
N VAL A 50 5.66 -7.84 -16.70
CA VAL A 50 5.94 -6.41 -16.62
C VAL A 50 4.86 -5.69 -17.37
N VAL A 51 4.17 -4.76 -16.71
CA VAL A 51 3.29 -3.78 -17.34
C VAL A 51 4.11 -2.55 -17.67
N ASN A 52 4.28 -2.24 -18.96
CA ASN A 52 4.97 -1.04 -19.43
C ASN A 52 4.00 -0.11 -20.18
N GLN A 53 4.48 1.08 -20.58
CA GLN A 53 3.65 2.04 -21.32
C GLN A 53 3.05 1.48 -22.61
N GLU A 54 3.77 0.60 -23.33
CA GLU A 54 3.26 0.02 -24.57
C GLU A 54 2.07 -0.89 -24.30
N GLN A 55 2.19 -1.77 -23.31
CA GLN A 55 1.09 -2.64 -22.89
C GLN A 55 -0.10 -1.85 -22.37
N VAL A 56 0.15 -0.78 -21.60
CA VAL A 56 -0.89 0.15 -21.14
C VAL A 56 -1.62 0.78 -22.32
N ARG A 57 -0.91 1.24 -23.36
CA ARG A 57 -1.54 1.78 -24.58
C ARG A 57 -2.38 0.72 -25.30
N ILE A 58 -1.90 -0.53 -25.37
CA ILE A 58 -2.65 -1.64 -25.99
C ILE A 58 -3.91 -1.96 -25.18
N LEU A 59 -3.82 -1.95 -23.86
CA LEU A 59 -4.96 -2.18 -22.97
C LEU A 59 -5.96 -1.03 -23.02
N ALA A 60 -5.49 0.22 -22.97
CA ALA A 60 -6.32 1.42 -23.04
C ALA A 60 -7.14 1.48 -24.34
N LYS A 61 -6.62 0.98 -25.48
CA LYS A 61 -7.41 0.85 -26.72
C LYS A 61 -8.64 -0.04 -26.58
N LYS A 62 -8.62 -1.02 -25.67
CA LYS A 62 -9.78 -1.87 -25.37
C LYS A 62 -10.80 -1.17 -24.45
N PHE A 63 -10.43 -0.03 -23.87
CA PHE A 63 -11.22 0.79 -22.95
C PHE A 63 -11.26 2.26 -23.42
N PRO A 64 -11.96 2.56 -24.54
CA PRO A 64 -11.83 3.82 -25.29
C PRO A 64 -12.29 5.10 -24.56
N SER A 65 -12.79 5.00 -23.32
CA SER A 65 -13.28 6.15 -22.53
C SER A 65 -12.21 6.85 -21.69
N GLU A 66 -10.97 6.36 -21.65
CA GLU A 66 -9.91 6.90 -20.78
C GLU A 66 -8.66 7.29 -21.58
N SER A 67 -8.00 8.38 -21.20
CA SER A 67 -6.68 8.71 -21.73
C SER A 67 -5.65 7.68 -21.27
N ASN A 68 -4.54 7.51 -22.00
CA ASN A 68 -3.49 6.57 -21.62
C ASN A 68 -2.93 6.85 -20.22
N ASP A 69 -2.77 8.12 -19.86
CA ASP A 69 -2.23 8.54 -18.55
C ASP A 69 -3.23 8.25 -17.42
N SER A 70 -4.53 8.46 -17.67
CA SER A 70 -5.59 8.09 -16.74
C SER A 70 -5.64 6.58 -16.54
N PHE A 71 -5.49 5.80 -17.61
CA PHE A 71 -5.48 4.35 -17.54
C PHE A 71 -4.24 3.81 -16.80
N TYR A 72 -3.07 4.42 -17.03
CA TYR A 72 -1.86 4.06 -16.29
C TYR A 72 -2.02 4.33 -14.80
N SER A 73 -2.55 5.50 -14.45
CA SER A 73 -2.86 5.87 -13.07
C SER A 73 -3.84 4.88 -12.42
N HIS A 74 -4.89 4.45 -13.14
CA HIS A 74 -5.81 3.42 -12.66
C HIS A 74 -5.12 2.07 -12.46
N THR A 75 -4.21 1.71 -13.37
CA THR A 75 -3.41 0.49 -13.26
C THR A 75 -2.52 0.55 -12.02
N GLN A 76 -1.73 1.63 -11.84
CA GLN A 76 -0.90 1.81 -10.65
C GLN A 76 -1.71 1.71 -9.36
N ARG A 77 -2.91 2.33 -9.32
CA ARG A 77 -3.83 2.23 -8.16
C ARG A 77 -4.25 0.79 -7.88
N ALA A 78 -4.61 0.02 -8.91
CA ALA A 78 -4.95 -1.38 -8.70
C ALA A 78 -3.78 -2.15 -8.06
N PHE A 79 -2.54 -1.87 -8.45
CA PHE A 79 -1.36 -2.56 -7.93
C PHE A 79 -0.78 -1.97 -6.63
N SER A 80 -1.30 -0.85 -6.12
CA SER A 80 -0.75 -0.16 -4.95
C SER A 80 -1.47 -0.46 -3.63
N LYS A 81 -2.73 -0.89 -3.64
CA LYS A 81 -3.37 -1.45 -2.45
C LYS A 81 -4.27 -2.62 -2.85
N GLY A 82 -4.06 -3.77 -2.21
CA GLY A 82 -4.71 -5.03 -2.57
C GLY A 82 -6.23 -5.07 -2.41
N ASN A 83 -6.79 -6.28 -2.48
CA ASN A 83 -8.21 -6.67 -2.60
C ASN A 83 -9.26 -6.02 -1.65
N SER A 84 -8.92 -5.05 -0.80
CA SER A 84 -9.85 -4.53 0.22
C SER A 84 -9.62 -3.09 0.67
N ALA A 85 -8.67 -2.36 0.07
CA ALA A 85 -8.52 -0.94 0.39
C ALA A 85 -9.30 -0.14 -0.64
N GLU A 86 -10.35 0.56 -0.20
CA GLU A 86 -11.00 1.58 -1.01
C GLU A 86 -9.95 2.65 -1.38
N ILE A 87 -9.66 2.79 -2.67
CA ILE A 87 -8.83 3.87 -3.20
C ILE A 87 -9.77 4.83 -3.92
N ASP A 88 -9.98 6.01 -3.35
CA ASP A 88 -10.88 7.03 -3.91
C ASP A 88 -12.29 6.48 -4.25
N GLY A 89 -12.87 5.62 -3.40
CA GLY A 89 -14.18 5.01 -3.68
C GLY A 89 -14.16 3.74 -4.52
N ARG A 90 -12.98 3.21 -4.89
CA ARG A 90 -12.86 2.07 -5.82
C ARG A 90 -12.25 0.85 -5.15
N THR A 91 -12.83 -0.31 -5.43
CA THR A 91 -12.34 -1.61 -4.96
C THR A 91 -11.90 -2.45 -6.16
N TYR A 92 -10.71 -3.04 -6.08
CA TYR A 92 -10.20 -3.93 -7.11
C TYR A 92 -10.27 -5.39 -6.69
N VAL A 93 -10.56 -6.26 -7.66
CA VAL A 93 -10.56 -7.71 -7.52
C VAL A 93 -9.66 -8.31 -8.58
N PHE A 94 -8.78 -9.22 -8.18
CA PHE A 94 -7.89 -9.91 -9.10
C PHE A 94 -8.37 -11.33 -9.39
N ASN A 95 -8.18 -11.78 -10.63
CA ASN A 95 -8.42 -13.15 -11.04
C ASN A 95 -7.23 -13.67 -11.87
N CYS A 96 -7.02 -14.97 -11.83
CA CYS A 96 -5.95 -15.69 -12.51
C CYS A 96 -6.55 -16.78 -13.38
N LYS A 97 -6.19 -16.83 -14.66
CA LYS A 97 -6.59 -17.89 -15.59
C LYS A 97 -5.34 -18.60 -16.13
N LYS A 98 -5.23 -19.91 -15.92
CA LYS A 98 -4.15 -20.73 -16.46
C LYS A 98 -4.21 -20.77 -17.99
N LEU A 99 -3.06 -20.65 -18.64
CA LEU A 99 -2.88 -20.74 -20.09
C LEU A 99 -2.20 -22.08 -20.45
N ASP A 100 -2.38 -22.52 -21.69
CA ASP A 100 -1.91 -23.85 -22.15
C ASP A 100 -0.38 -24.01 -22.12
N ASN A 101 0.37 -22.89 -22.12
CA ASN A 101 1.83 -22.86 -22.14
C ASN A 101 2.47 -22.72 -20.74
N ASN A 102 1.78 -23.17 -19.68
CA ASN A 102 2.12 -22.88 -18.27
C ASN A 102 2.13 -21.38 -17.90
N GLY A 103 1.76 -20.50 -18.82
CA GLY A 103 1.54 -19.09 -18.53
C GLY A 103 0.30 -18.88 -17.69
N LEU A 104 0.15 -17.66 -17.19
CA LEU A 104 -1.00 -17.26 -16.40
C LEU A 104 -1.51 -15.92 -16.90
N GLN A 105 -2.77 -15.86 -17.32
CA GLN A 105 -3.43 -14.60 -17.58
C GLN A 105 -3.89 -14.00 -16.24
N PHE A 106 -3.23 -12.92 -15.85
CA PHE A 106 -3.57 -12.13 -14.68
C PHE A 106 -4.53 -11.01 -15.06
N ILE A 107 -5.64 -10.88 -14.34
CA ILE A 107 -6.73 -9.96 -14.65
C ILE A 107 -7.05 -9.14 -13.42
N TRP A 108 -7.16 -7.82 -13.56
CA TRP A 108 -7.67 -6.95 -12.51
C TRP A 108 -8.99 -6.31 -12.96
N LYS A 109 -9.96 -6.35 -12.05
CA LYS A 109 -11.32 -5.86 -12.24
C LYS A 109 -11.60 -4.78 -11.19
N GLU A 110 -12.36 -3.78 -11.57
CA GLU A 110 -12.89 -2.76 -10.66
C GLU A 110 -14.33 -3.13 -10.32
N LYS A 111 -14.65 -3.07 -9.02
CA LYS A 111 -16.02 -3.22 -8.54
C LYS A 111 -16.76 -1.90 -8.72
N VAL A 112 -17.85 -1.95 -9.49
CA VAL A 112 -18.74 -0.81 -9.71
C VAL A 112 -19.93 -0.95 -8.77
N GLU A 113 -19.87 -0.29 -7.62
CA GLU A 113 -20.88 -0.42 -6.55
C GLU A 113 -22.30 -0.10 -7.05
N ALA A 114 -22.45 0.95 -7.88
CA ALA A 114 -23.75 1.36 -8.43
C ALA A 114 -24.46 0.27 -9.24
N LEU A 115 -23.70 -0.66 -9.83
CA LEU A 115 -24.21 -1.73 -10.68
C LEU A 115 -24.06 -3.11 -10.05
N ASN A 116 -23.48 -3.19 -8.84
CA ASN A 116 -23.03 -4.41 -8.20
C ASN A 116 -22.33 -5.38 -9.19
N SER A 117 -21.44 -4.84 -10.02
CA SER A 117 -20.80 -5.56 -11.12
C SER A 117 -19.29 -5.38 -11.12
N LEU A 118 -18.59 -6.29 -11.79
CA LEU A 118 -17.14 -6.23 -11.98
C LEU A 118 -16.84 -5.79 -13.42
N LYS A 119 -16.21 -4.63 -13.57
CA LYS A 119 -15.68 -4.15 -14.83
C LYS A 119 -14.23 -4.63 -14.96
N ILE A 120 -13.90 -5.35 -16.03
CA ILE A 120 -12.49 -5.68 -16.32
C ILE A 120 -11.77 -4.37 -16.62
N VAL A 121 -10.68 -4.09 -15.91
CA VAL A 121 -9.85 -2.90 -16.14
C VAL A 121 -8.64 -3.26 -16.97
N GLY A 122 -8.04 -4.42 -16.74
CA GLY A 122 -6.96 -4.88 -17.59
C GLY A 122 -6.59 -6.34 -17.34
N SER A 123 -5.74 -6.82 -18.24
CA SER A 123 -5.16 -8.16 -18.13
C SER A 123 -3.78 -8.21 -18.75
N ILE A 124 -2.94 -9.10 -18.24
CA ILE A 124 -1.60 -9.36 -18.75
C ILE A 124 -1.31 -10.85 -18.70
N GLU A 125 -0.50 -11.34 -19.62
CA GLU A 125 0.04 -12.70 -19.56
C GLU A 125 1.35 -12.68 -18.77
N LEU A 126 1.39 -13.48 -17.71
CA LEU A 126 2.57 -13.71 -16.90
C LEU A 126 3.28 -14.99 -17.36
N GLN A 127 4.60 -14.92 -17.44
CA GLN A 127 5.44 -16.05 -17.85
C GLN A 127 5.83 -16.89 -16.63
N ALA A 128 5.76 -18.21 -16.76
CA ALA A 128 6.23 -19.11 -15.71
C ALA A 128 7.72 -18.88 -15.42
N ARG A 129 8.07 -18.88 -14.13
CA ARG A 129 9.44 -18.76 -13.64
C ARG A 129 9.71 -19.80 -12.54
N PRO A 130 10.99 -20.16 -12.32
CA PRO A 130 11.35 -21.00 -11.19
C PRO A 130 10.83 -20.43 -9.87
N ASN A 131 10.21 -21.27 -9.04
CA ASN A 131 9.62 -20.81 -7.78
C ASN A 131 10.64 -20.22 -6.82
N GLU A 132 11.81 -20.84 -6.74
CA GLU A 132 12.87 -20.42 -5.81
C GLU A 132 13.26 -18.96 -6.04
N GLU A 133 13.37 -18.53 -7.31
CA GLU A 133 13.72 -17.15 -7.66
C GLU A 133 12.65 -16.15 -7.18
N VAL A 134 11.37 -16.46 -7.44
CA VAL A 134 10.26 -15.57 -7.11
C VAL A 134 10.02 -15.54 -5.59
N LEU A 135 10.08 -16.71 -4.94
CA LEU A 135 9.89 -16.83 -3.50
C LEU A 135 11.01 -16.14 -2.73
N THR A 136 12.27 -16.29 -3.14
CA THR A 136 13.40 -15.58 -2.51
C THR A 136 13.16 -14.07 -2.56
N LYS A 137 12.84 -13.52 -3.74
CA LYS A 137 12.53 -12.08 -3.90
C LYS A 137 11.35 -11.59 -3.05
N ILE A 138 10.34 -12.42 -2.85
CA ILE A 138 9.20 -12.09 -1.99
C ILE A 138 9.62 -12.14 -0.51
N MET A 139 10.34 -13.19 -0.10
CA MET A 139 10.79 -13.37 1.27
C MET A 139 11.75 -12.27 1.71
N ASP A 140 12.76 -11.96 0.89
CA ASP A 140 13.72 -10.88 1.13
C ASP A 140 12.99 -9.55 1.37
N TYR A 141 12.10 -9.18 0.45
CA TYR A 141 11.27 -7.97 0.60
C TYR A 141 10.46 -7.98 1.90
N THR A 142 9.80 -9.10 2.23
CA THR A 142 8.99 -9.15 3.46
C THR A 142 9.81 -9.06 4.74
N ILE A 143 11.04 -9.59 4.75
CA ILE A 143 11.95 -9.51 5.89
C ILE A 143 12.44 -8.07 6.06
N ASP A 144 12.93 -7.45 4.97
CA ASP A 144 13.43 -6.08 4.97
C ASP A 144 12.34 -5.07 5.39
N GLU A 145 11.11 -5.26 4.89
CA GLU A 145 9.97 -4.42 5.24
C GLU A 145 9.58 -4.59 6.73
N MET A 146 9.62 -5.82 7.26
CA MET A 146 9.37 -6.06 8.68
C MET A 146 10.41 -5.38 9.57
N GLU A 147 11.69 -5.41 9.19
CA GLU A 147 12.75 -4.73 9.94
C GLU A 147 12.57 -3.20 9.91
N THR A 148 12.23 -2.65 8.74
CA THR A 148 11.94 -1.23 8.54
C THR A 148 10.76 -0.80 9.42
N LEU A 149 9.62 -1.48 9.30
CA LEU A 149 8.42 -1.19 10.09
C LEU A 149 8.67 -1.32 11.59
N ARG A 150 9.48 -2.30 12.02
CA ARG A 150 9.86 -2.45 13.43
C ARG A 150 10.67 -1.27 13.93
N SER A 151 11.66 -0.82 13.15
CA SER A 151 12.49 0.35 13.47
C SER A 151 11.64 1.63 13.57
N GLU A 152 10.76 1.86 12.60
CA GLU A 152 9.84 3.00 12.61
C GLU A 152 8.88 2.98 13.81
N ASN A 153 8.35 1.80 14.15
CA ASN A 153 7.48 1.65 15.30
C ASN A 153 8.22 2.00 16.61
N GLN A 154 9.46 1.52 16.77
CA GLN A 154 10.29 1.87 17.93
C GLN A 154 10.54 3.37 18.03
N GLN A 155 10.85 4.04 16.91
CA GLN A 155 11.04 5.50 16.88
C GLN A 155 9.75 6.24 17.27
N LYS A 156 8.60 5.85 16.70
CA LYS A 156 7.29 6.44 17.03
C LYS A 156 6.93 6.22 18.49
N MET A 157 7.20 5.03 19.05
CA MET A 157 6.96 4.76 20.48
C MET A 157 7.83 5.63 21.38
N ALA A 158 9.11 5.80 21.07
CA ALA A 158 10.00 6.69 21.80
C ALA A 158 9.51 8.14 21.75
N GLU A 159 9.03 8.60 20.59
CA GLU A 159 8.47 9.93 20.44
C GLU A 159 7.18 10.13 21.24
N ILE A 160 6.27 9.15 21.24
CA ILE A 160 5.05 9.19 22.06
C ILE A 160 5.41 9.29 23.55
N GLN A 161 6.38 8.49 24.02
CA GLN A 161 6.84 8.57 25.40
C GLN A 161 7.42 9.96 25.72
N ARG A 162 8.22 10.53 24.81
CA ARG A 162 8.75 11.89 24.95
C ARG A 162 7.62 12.92 25.06
N ILE A 163 6.64 12.88 24.16
CA ILE A 163 5.49 13.79 24.15
C ILE A 163 4.68 13.67 25.45
N ASN A 164 4.38 12.44 25.88
CA ASN A 164 3.65 12.20 27.14
C ASN A 164 4.41 12.75 28.35
N SER A 165 5.74 12.61 28.37
CA SER A 165 6.56 13.19 29.45
C SER A 165 6.49 14.72 29.48
N GLN A 166 6.46 15.37 28.32
CA GLN A 166 6.32 16.82 28.20
C GLN A 166 4.93 17.29 28.62
N LEU A 167 3.89 16.57 28.21
CA LEU A 167 2.51 16.85 28.56
C LEU A 167 2.28 16.74 30.08
N ASN A 168 2.83 15.69 30.71
CA ASN A 168 2.74 15.53 32.16
C ASN A 168 3.45 16.67 32.91
N LYS A 169 4.64 17.09 32.45
CA LYS A 169 5.34 18.25 33.04
C LYS A 169 4.52 19.53 32.90
N ALA A 170 3.97 19.79 31.72
CA ALA A 170 3.12 20.96 31.49
C ALA A 170 1.87 20.95 32.37
N LEU A 171 1.22 19.79 32.51
CA LEU A 171 0.06 19.60 33.38
C LEU A 171 0.39 19.92 34.85
N GLU A 172 1.54 19.45 35.35
CA GLU A 172 1.99 19.78 36.71
C GLU A 172 2.27 21.27 36.88
N THR A 173 2.91 21.93 35.90
CA THR A 173 3.10 23.39 35.92
C THR A 173 1.77 24.15 35.95
N VAL A 174 0.77 23.69 35.18
CA VAL A 174 -0.58 24.28 35.19
C VAL A 174 -1.23 24.12 36.57
N LYS A 175 -1.20 22.92 37.17
CA LYS A 175 -1.72 22.69 38.53
C LYS A 175 -1.07 23.60 39.56
N GLN A 176 0.26 23.74 39.51
CA GLN A 176 1.00 24.62 40.41
C GLN A 176 0.59 26.09 40.23
N THR A 177 0.42 26.53 38.98
CA THR A 177 0.00 27.90 38.66
C THR A 177 -1.42 28.19 39.15
N VAL A 178 -2.35 27.25 38.96
CA VAL A 178 -3.72 27.36 39.46
C VAL A 178 -3.73 27.46 40.99
N ASN A 179 -3.02 26.57 41.68
CA ASN A 179 -2.92 26.62 43.15
C ASN A 179 -2.33 27.94 43.65
N LEU A 180 -1.27 28.44 43.01
CA LEU A 180 -0.67 29.73 43.38
C LEU A 180 -1.66 30.89 43.18
N LYS A 181 -2.41 30.87 42.06
CA LYS A 181 -3.43 31.86 41.74
C LYS A 181 -4.58 31.84 42.76
N GLU A 182 -5.06 30.66 43.16
CA GLU A 182 -6.10 30.51 44.19
C GLU A 182 -5.65 30.99 45.58
N GLN A 183 -4.39 30.71 45.95
CA GLN A 183 -3.80 31.22 47.19
C GLN A 183 -3.72 32.76 47.18
N LEU A 184 -3.23 33.34 46.09
CA LEU A 184 -3.16 34.79 45.90
C LEU A 184 -4.53 35.46 45.98
N GLU A 185 -5.55 34.88 45.32
CA GLU A 185 -6.93 35.38 45.41
C GLU A 185 -7.43 35.36 46.85
N THR A 186 -7.24 34.24 47.57
CA THR A 186 -7.63 34.10 48.96
C THR A 186 -6.97 35.15 49.86
N ASP A 187 -5.67 35.37 49.68
CA ASP A 187 -4.91 36.35 50.46
C ASP A 187 -5.33 37.79 50.16
N LEU A 188 -5.63 38.11 48.89
CA LEU A 188 -6.15 39.41 48.49
C LEU A 188 -7.53 39.67 49.08
N TYR A 189 -8.45 38.70 49.00
CA TYR A 189 -9.78 38.83 49.59
C TYR A 189 -9.74 39.00 51.11
N ARG A 190 -8.77 38.38 51.80
CA ARG A 190 -8.57 38.56 53.25
C ARG A 190 -7.96 39.91 53.65
N LYS A 191 -7.28 40.61 52.75
CA LYS A 191 -6.68 41.94 53.01
C LYS A 191 -7.62 43.11 52.72
N VAL A 192 -8.68 42.88 51.95
CA VAL A 192 -9.65 43.92 51.54
C VAL A 192 -10.86 43.97 52.50
N ASN A 193 -11.03 42.97 53.36
CA ASN A 193 -11.97 42.96 54.50
C ASN A 193 -11.20 43.17 55.81
#